data_AF-A0A3L7WKE5-F1
#
_entry.id   AF-A0A3L7WKE5-F1
#
_cell.length_a   1.000
_cell.length_b   1.000
_cell.length_c   1.000
_cell.angle_alpha   90.00
_cell.angle_beta   90.00
_cell.angle_gamma   90.00
#
_symmetry.space_group_name_H-M   'P 1'
#
loop_
_entity.id
_entity.type
_entity.pdbx_description
1 polymer ?
#
loop_
_entity_poly.entity_id
_entity_poly.type
_entity_poly.pdbx_seq_one_letter_code
_entity_poly.pdbx_strand_id
1 'polypeptide(L)'
;MPKYPPGTHRLADVVHTICHEGLAPTPRAVFVIDKSTRDRIVLLDPTLAPCFRRYIGSEDIHRYACAQSNKFLLTLPAGWTVATCNTPVAGVDAWHAIADKYPALARHLALHVADRPKSNTHWWELDAGVVVPPRDRAVLTMEWQRTILWVARMPTGYVSASAWIDCDADWLLGYLNSIPVQRHMQAARQANPRWTVCDIVDMPVPEVLVTDADMRALSEQNYHLHAQRLHLVQDGLLALTRAFAPLGALPTPALERWIELDFAGLCKAVSKAFKNDIPARVQPEWQQWLELNRQAYSDLSQQISFVDGAITKEVSQQLPLPQG
;
A
#
# COMPACT_ATOMS: atom_id res chain seq x y z
N MET A 1 23.37 -23.50 -11.47
CA MET A 1 21.95 -23.31 -11.11
C MET A 1 21.71 -24.00 -9.78
N PRO A 2 21.01 -23.38 -8.82
CA PRO A 2 20.64 -24.06 -7.58
C PRO A 2 19.87 -25.33 -7.95
N LYS A 3 20.27 -26.48 -7.40
CA LYS A 3 19.48 -27.70 -7.52
C LYS A 3 18.31 -27.57 -6.55
N TYR A 4 17.17 -27.10 -7.05
CA TYR A 4 15.93 -27.15 -6.28
C TYR A 4 15.46 -28.60 -6.12
N PRO A 5 14.68 -28.91 -5.07
CA PRO A 5 14.06 -30.22 -4.91
C PRO A 5 13.24 -30.61 -6.15
N PRO A 6 13.10 -31.92 -6.45
CA PRO A 6 12.16 -32.39 -7.48
C PRO A 6 10.75 -31.81 -7.24
N GLY A 7 10.03 -31.46 -8.31
CA GLY A 7 8.70 -30.83 -8.20
C GLY A 7 8.73 -29.35 -7.81
N THR A 8 9.87 -28.67 -7.98
CA THR A 8 9.97 -27.21 -7.79
C THR A 8 9.98 -26.51 -9.15
N HIS A 9 9.09 -25.54 -9.32
CA HIS A 9 8.93 -24.74 -10.53
C HIS A 9 9.25 -23.27 -10.28
N ARG A 10 9.39 -22.44 -11.33
CA ARG A 10 9.45 -20.99 -11.14
C ARG A 10 8.07 -20.48 -10.78
N LEU A 11 8.00 -19.44 -9.94
CA LEU A 11 6.73 -18.82 -9.56
C LEU A 11 5.89 -18.44 -10.78
N ALA A 12 6.50 -17.83 -11.81
CA ALA A 12 5.81 -17.45 -13.06
C ALA A 12 5.04 -18.60 -13.71
N ASP A 13 5.64 -19.80 -13.71
CA ASP A 13 5.09 -20.99 -14.34
C ASP A 13 3.89 -21.54 -13.55
N VAL A 14 3.88 -21.34 -12.23
CA VAL A 14 2.82 -21.80 -11.33
C VAL A 14 1.63 -20.84 -11.30
N VAL A 15 1.88 -19.53 -11.23
CA VAL A 15 0.79 -18.54 -11.12
C VAL A 15 0.27 -18.07 -12.48
N HIS A 16 0.94 -18.44 -13.57
CA HIS A 16 0.59 -18.05 -14.95
C HIS A 16 0.44 -16.54 -15.14
N THR A 17 1.22 -15.75 -14.41
CA THR A 17 1.24 -14.29 -14.49
C THR A 17 2.66 -13.76 -14.38
N ILE A 18 2.87 -12.55 -14.86
CA ILE A 18 4.10 -11.78 -14.66
C ILE A 18 3.99 -10.91 -13.41
N CYS A 19 5.15 -10.40 -12.97
CA CYS A 19 5.17 -9.26 -12.07
C CYS A 19 5.14 -7.99 -12.91
N HIS A 20 4.23 -7.10 -12.58
CA HIS A 20 4.09 -5.80 -13.19
C HIS A 20 4.82 -4.78 -12.33
N GLU A 21 5.47 -3.83 -12.99
CA GLU A 21 5.95 -2.65 -12.30
C GLU A 21 4.77 -1.85 -11.74
N GLY A 22 5.00 -1.19 -10.61
CA GLY A 22 4.07 -0.20 -10.08
C GLY A 22 4.14 1.09 -10.90
N LEU A 23 3.47 2.13 -10.42
CA LEU A 23 3.60 3.48 -10.99
C LEU A 23 5.05 3.97 -10.81
N ALA A 24 5.86 3.85 -11.86
CA ALA A 24 7.28 4.23 -11.89
C ALA A 24 7.53 5.35 -12.92
N PRO A 25 8.16 6.47 -12.53
CA PRO A 25 8.53 6.83 -11.16
C PRO A 25 7.29 7.04 -10.28
N THR A 26 7.47 6.91 -8.96
CA THR A 26 6.40 7.21 -8.00
C THR A 26 5.78 8.57 -8.31
N PRO A 27 4.43 8.67 -8.41
CA PRO A 27 3.79 9.91 -8.81
C PRO A 27 4.18 11.06 -7.87
N ARG A 28 4.49 12.22 -8.45
CA ARG A 28 4.78 13.43 -7.66
C ARG A 28 3.57 13.84 -6.83
N ALA A 29 3.81 14.62 -5.78
CA ALA A 29 2.78 15.14 -4.88
C ALA A 29 1.60 15.83 -5.61
N VAL A 30 1.83 16.41 -6.80
CA VAL A 30 0.75 16.99 -7.61
C VAL A 30 -0.34 15.99 -8.02
N PHE A 31 0.03 14.73 -8.23
CA PHE A 31 -0.88 13.67 -8.64
C PHE A 31 -1.45 12.89 -7.47
N VAL A 32 -0.78 12.87 -6.32
CA VAL A 32 -1.26 12.15 -5.12
C VAL A 32 -1.90 13.14 -4.17
N ILE A 33 -3.23 13.13 -4.11
CA ILE A 33 -4.02 14.06 -3.29
C ILE A 33 -4.76 13.34 -2.18
N ASP A 34 -5.10 14.06 -1.11
CA ASP A 34 -5.98 13.53 -0.07
C ASP A 34 -7.45 13.52 -0.50
N LYS A 35 -8.26 12.77 0.25
CA LYS A 35 -9.70 12.69 0.09
C LYS A 35 -10.39 14.07 0.09
N SER A 36 -9.98 14.98 0.96
CA SER A 36 -10.63 16.29 1.08
C SER A 36 -10.45 17.16 -0.16
N THR A 37 -9.27 17.10 -0.76
CA THR A 37 -8.90 17.80 -2.00
C THR A 37 -9.66 17.18 -3.17
N ARG A 38 -9.69 15.85 -3.26
CA ARG A 38 -10.49 15.12 -4.26
C ARG A 38 -11.96 15.49 -4.16
N ASP A 39 -12.52 15.44 -2.95
CA ASP A 39 -13.94 15.69 -2.71
C ASP A 39 -14.31 17.14 -3.04
N ARG A 40 -13.44 18.11 -2.74
CA ARG A 40 -13.62 19.51 -3.13
C ARG A 40 -13.65 19.69 -4.65
N ILE A 41 -12.73 19.06 -5.39
CA ILE A 41 -12.69 19.16 -6.85
C ILE A 41 -13.94 18.52 -7.46
N VAL A 42 -14.30 17.31 -7.01
CA VAL A 42 -15.45 16.56 -7.54
C VAL A 42 -16.79 17.20 -7.15
N LEU A 43 -16.88 17.86 -6.00
CA LEU A 43 -18.07 18.62 -5.62
C LEU A 43 -18.34 19.78 -6.59
N LEU A 44 -17.27 20.45 -7.04
CA LEU A 44 -17.37 21.56 -7.99
C LEU A 44 -17.54 21.07 -9.44
N ASP A 45 -17.01 19.89 -9.76
CA ASP A 45 -17.24 19.23 -11.04
C ASP A 45 -17.32 17.69 -10.91
N PRO A 46 -18.55 17.14 -10.85
CA PRO A 46 -18.76 15.70 -10.73
C PRO A 46 -18.21 14.87 -11.90
N THR A 47 -18.01 15.47 -13.07
CA THR A 47 -17.51 14.75 -14.26
C THR A 47 -16.05 14.33 -14.11
N LEU A 48 -15.30 14.96 -13.19
CA LEU A 48 -13.93 14.61 -12.86
C LEU A 48 -13.81 13.41 -11.90
N ALA A 49 -14.92 12.91 -11.33
CA ALA A 49 -14.87 11.78 -10.39
C ALA A 49 -14.10 10.55 -10.92
N PRO A 50 -14.25 10.12 -12.19
CA PRO A 50 -13.49 8.99 -12.74
C PRO A 50 -11.99 9.24 -12.92
N CYS A 51 -11.56 10.51 -12.91
CA CYS A 51 -10.14 10.87 -12.99
C CYS A 51 -9.41 10.63 -11.67
N PHE A 52 -10.10 10.34 -10.57
CA PHE A 52 -9.47 10.08 -9.27
C PHE A 52 -9.56 8.61 -8.91
N ARG A 53 -8.41 7.93 -8.80
CA ARG A 53 -8.33 6.52 -8.40
C ARG A 53 -7.79 6.40 -7.00
N ARG A 54 -8.27 5.42 -6.23
CA ARG A 54 -7.68 5.15 -4.92
C ARG A 54 -6.24 4.70 -5.09
N TYR A 55 -5.34 5.23 -4.27
CA TYR A 55 -3.91 5.03 -4.40
C TYR A 55 -3.33 4.39 -3.15
N ILE A 56 -2.46 3.40 -3.32
CA ILE A 56 -1.62 2.81 -2.28
C ILE A 56 -0.17 3.20 -2.56
N GLY A 57 0.43 3.92 -1.61
CA GLY A 57 1.85 4.22 -1.59
C GLY A 57 2.66 3.07 -1.01
N SER A 58 3.99 3.16 -1.11
CA SER A 58 4.91 2.17 -0.53
C SER A 58 4.80 2.13 0.99
N GLU A 59 4.48 3.26 1.61
CA GLU A 59 4.22 3.43 3.04
C GLU A 59 2.91 2.77 3.51
N ASP A 60 1.97 2.54 2.61
CA ASP A 60 0.68 1.90 2.92
C ASP A 60 0.79 0.37 2.85
N ILE A 61 1.90 -0.18 2.36
CA ILE A 61 2.10 -1.63 2.22
C ILE A 61 2.67 -2.15 3.54
N HIS A 62 1.93 -3.03 4.21
CA HIS A 62 2.38 -3.78 5.38
C HIS A 62 2.50 -5.28 5.06
N ARG A 63 3.21 -6.04 5.89
CA ARG A 63 3.25 -7.51 5.75
C ARG A 63 1.81 -8.06 5.78
N TYR A 64 1.45 -8.87 4.78
CA TYR A 64 0.14 -9.47 4.48
C TYR A 64 -0.99 -8.52 4.03
N ALA A 65 -1.08 -7.29 4.51
CA ALA A 65 -2.21 -6.39 4.23
C ALA A 65 -1.77 -4.96 3.93
N CYS A 66 -2.58 -4.24 3.15
CA CYS A 66 -2.39 -2.80 2.94
C CYS A 66 -3.17 -1.98 3.97
N ALA A 67 -2.59 -0.87 4.41
CA ALA A 67 -3.27 0.15 5.20
C ALA A 67 -4.38 0.80 4.37
N GLN A 68 -5.45 1.21 5.05
CA GLN A 68 -6.45 2.05 4.39
C GLN A 68 -5.83 3.41 4.04
N SER A 69 -5.56 3.61 2.75
CA SER A 69 -5.06 4.89 2.24
C SER A 69 -6.23 5.82 1.92
N ASN A 70 -6.15 7.05 2.43
CA ASN A 70 -7.04 8.15 2.06
C ASN A 70 -6.49 8.98 0.89
N LYS A 71 -5.53 8.41 0.14
CA LYS A 71 -4.87 9.03 -0.99
C LYS A 71 -5.55 8.63 -2.29
N PHE A 72 -5.57 9.58 -3.21
CA PHE A 72 -6.11 9.43 -4.54
C PHE A 72 -5.05 9.86 -5.56
N LEU A 73 -4.94 9.10 -6.63
CA LEU A 73 -4.17 9.45 -7.80
C LEU A 73 -5.06 10.20 -8.79
N LEU A 74 -4.65 11.41 -9.17
CA LEU A 74 -5.19 12.12 -10.32
C LEU A 74 -4.65 11.46 -11.60
N THR A 75 -5.54 10.84 -12.34
CA THR A 75 -5.29 10.03 -13.54
C THR A 75 -5.93 10.68 -14.77
N LEU A 76 -5.31 11.75 -15.27
CA LEU A 76 -5.66 12.30 -16.58
C LEU A 76 -4.84 11.52 -17.62
N PRO A 77 -5.45 10.68 -18.48
CA PRO A 77 -4.68 9.92 -19.46
C PRO A 77 -4.08 10.86 -20.52
N ALA A 78 -2.99 10.43 -21.15
CA ALA A 78 -2.42 11.10 -22.31
C ALA A 78 -3.49 11.42 -23.37
N GLY A 79 -3.57 12.69 -23.78
CA GLY A 79 -4.54 13.19 -24.75
C GLY A 79 -5.90 13.58 -24.16
N TRP A 80 -6.10 13.43 -22.85
CA TRP A 80 -7.35 13.79 -22.17
C TRP A 80 -7.73 15.26 -22.39
N THR A 81 -6.77 16.17 -22.32
CA THR A 81 -7.02 17.63 -22.46
C THR A 81 -7.55 17.95 -23.85
N VAL A 82 -6.95 17.38 -24.89
CA VAL A 82 -7.38 17.58 -26.29
C VAL A 82 -8.80 17.06 -26.48
N ALA A 83 -9.07 15.83 -26.06
CA ALA A 83 -10.37 15.19 -26.20
C ALA A 83 -11.47 15.91 -25.40
N THR A 84 -11.14 16.37 -24.20
CA THR A 84 -12.14 16.90 -23.26
C THR A 84 -12.38 18.38 -23.46
N CYS A 85 -11.34 19.17 -23.76
CA CYS A 85 -11.44 20.60 -23.93
C CYS A 85 -11.61 21.03 -25.41
N ASN A 86 -11.65 20.07 -26.34
CA ASN A 86 -11.78 20.31 -27.78
C ASN A 86 -10.77 21.36 -28.30
N THR A 87 -9.52 21.27 -27.81
CA THR A 87 -8.44 22.20 -28.17
C THR A 87 -7.36 21.46 -28.97
N PRO A 88 -6.96 21.97 -30.14
CA PRO A 88 -5.93 21.32 -30.96
C PRO A 88 -4.48 21.64 -30.51
N VAL A 89 -4.30 22.46 -29.47
CA VAL A 89 -3.02 23.14 -29.22
C VAL A 89 -2.34 22.63 -27.95
N ALA A 90 -1.02 22.41 -28.02
CA ALA A 90 -0.15 22.17 -26.87
C ALA A 90 0.28 23.50 -26.21
N GLY A 91 0.54 23.51 -24.90
CA GLY A 91 1.10 24.69 -24.21
C GLY A 91 0.07 25.59 -23.53
N VAL A 92 0.19 26.92 -23.69
CA VAL A 92 -0.60 27.93 -22.94
C VAL A 92 -2.10 27.83 -23.23
N ASP A 93 -2.47 27.53 -24.47
CA ASP A 93 -3.88 27.42 -24.87
C ASP A 93 -4.57 26.21 -24.24
N ALA A 94 -3.86 25.09 -24.06
CA ALA A 94 -4.36 23.93 -23.33
C ALA A 94 -4.61 24.23 -21.85
N TRP A 95 -3.73 25.04 -21.24
CA TRP A 95 -3.88 25.47 -19.85
C TRP A 95 -5.09 26.38 -19.67
N HIS A 96 -5.30 27.37 -20.55
CA HIS A 96 -6.49 28.21 -20.51
C HIS A 96 -7.77 27.39 -20.68
N ALA A 97 -7.78 26.42 -21.61
CA ALA A 97 -8.95 25.58 -21.81
C ALA A 97 -9.32 24.73 -20.58
N ILE A 98 -8.33 24.23 -19.83
CA ILE A 98 -8.57 23.57 -18.53
C ILE A 98 -9.00 24.58 -17.47
N ALA A 99 -8.38 25.76 -17.41
CA ALA A 99 -8.74 26.79 -16.44
C ALA A 99 -10.18 27.27 -16.60
N ASP A 100 -10.64 27.41 -17.84
CA ASP A 100 -12.00 27.84 -18.16
C ASP A 100 -13.02 26.72 -17.90
N LYS A 101 -12.72 25.49 -18.33
CA LYS A 101 -13.66 24.36 -18.23
C LYS A 101 -13.67 23.73 -16.82
N TYR A 102 -12.51 23.62 -16.18
CA TYR A 102 -12.28 22.91 -14.92
C TYR A 102 -11.52 23.80 -13.91
N PRO A 103 -12.09 24.92 -13.46
CA PRO A 103 -11.38 25.92 -12.65
C PRO A 103 -10.87 25.35 -11.31
N ALA A 104 -11.57 24.39 -10.71
CA ALA A 104 -11.13 23.73 -9.48
C ALA A 104 -9.88 22.86 -9.69
N LEU A 105 -9.84 22.11 -10.79
CA LEU A 105 -8.70 21.28 -11.19
C LEU A 105 -7.50 22.16 -11.55
N ALA A 106 -7.72 23.20 -12.35
CA ALA A 106 -6.68 24.15 -12.73
C ALA A 106 -6.04 24.82 -11.51
N ARG A 107 -6.85 25.22 -10.53
CA ARG A 107 -6.36 25.81 -9.28
C ARG A 107 -5.48 24.85 -8.48
N HIS A 108 -5.87 23.57 -8.39
CA HIS A 108 -5.04 22.54 -7.75
C HIS A 108 -3.71 22.38 -8.49
N LEU A 109 -3.75 22.21 -9.81
CA LEU A 109 -2.56 22.06 -10.64
C LEU A 109 -1.64 23.30 -10.55
N ALA A 110 -2.21 24.50 -10.45
CA ALA A 110 -1.47 25.76 -10.36
C ALA A 110 -0.53 25.81 -9.14
N LEU A 111 -0.90 25.15 -8.02
CA LEU A 111 -0.08 25.07 -6.81
C LEU A 111 1.26 24.36 -7.04
N HIS A 112 1.37 23.55 -8.10
CA HIS A 112 2.50 22.67 -8.37
C HIS A 112 3.24 23.02 -9.67
N VAL A 113 3.00 24.19 -10.26
CA VAL A 113 3.65 24.61 -11.52
C VAL A 113 5.18 24.68 -11.38
N ALA A 114 5.67 25.09 -10.21
CA ALA A 114 7.11 25.09 -9.89
C ALA A 114 7.73 23.68 -9.90
N ASP A 115 6.92 22.67 -9.58
CA ASP A 115 7.33 21.26 -9.46
C ASP A 115 6.86 20.41 -10.65
N ARG A 116 6.54 21.04 -11.80
CA ARG A 116 6.01 20.33 -12.95
C ARG A 116 6.97 19.24 -13.46
N PRO A 117 6.49 18.01 -13.73
CA PRO A 117 7.30 16.96 -14.33
C PRO A 117 7.67 17.28 -15.77
N LYS A 118 8.79 16.71 -16.23
CA LYS A 118 9.05 16.59 -17.66
C LYS A 118 8.07 15.55 -18.19
N SER A 119 7.31 15.90 -19.22
CA SER A 119 6.35 15.03 -19.88
C SER A 119 6.49 15.18 -21.38
N ASN A 120 6.25 14.10 -22.13
CA ASN A 120 6.13 14.13 -23.58
C ASN A 120 4.73 14.61 -24.04
N THR A 121 3.80 14.72 -23.10
CA THR A 121 2.43 15.23 -23.29
C THR A 121 2.24 16.49 -22.43
N HIS A 122 1.01 16.80 -22.00
CA HIS A 122 0.80 17.81 -20.98
C HIS A 122 1.37 17.34 -19.65
N TRP A 123 2.04 18.23 -18.91
CA TRP A 123 2.71 17.84 -17.66
C TRP A 123 1.74 17.37 -16.56
N TRP A 124 0.46 17.70 -16.67
CA TRP A 124 -0.62 17.25 -15.79
C TRP A 124 -1.33 15.97 -16.28
N GLU A 125 -0.90 15.39 -17.40
CA GLU A 125 -1.37 14.09 -17.88
C GLU A 125 -0.36 12.99 -17.51
N LEU A 126 -0.86 11.79 -17.27
CA LEU A 126 -0.07 10.59 -17.09
C LEU A 126 0.20 9.94 -18.45
N ASP A 127 1.42 9.44 -18.63
CA ASP A 127 1.82 8.74 -19.86
C ASP A 127 0.93 7.52 -20.14
N ALA A 128 0.77 7.21 -21.43
CA ALA A 128 0.04 6.02 -21.87
C ALA A 128 0.70 4.76 -21.28
N GLY A 129 -0.10 3.93 -20.60
CA GLY A 129 0.37 2.69 -19.94
C GLY A 129 0.65 2.82 -18.44
N VAL A 130 0.73 4.03 -17.89
CA VAL A 130 0.89 4.26 -16.44
C VAL A 130 -0.41 3.95 -15.69
N VAL A 131 -1.56 4.21 -16.31
CA VAL A 131 -2.87 3.98 -15.68
C VAL A 131 -3.28 2.52 -15.85
N VAL A 132 -2.98 1.69 -14.85
CA VAL A 132 -3.48 0.31 -14.81
C VAL A 132 -5.01 0.33 -14.68
N PRO A 133 -5.78 -0.37 -15.55
CA PRO A 133 -7.23 -0.41 -15.47
C PRO A 133 -7.73 -0.91 -14.11
N PRO A 134 -8.94 -0.50 -13.67
CA PRO A 134 -9.55 -1.04 -12.46
C PRO A 134 -9.63 -2.56 -12.56
N ARG A 135 -9.20 -3.25 -11.52
CA ARG A 135 -9.24 -4.72 -11.45
C ARG A 135 -10.49 -5.17 -10.71
N ASP A 136 -11.09 -6.23 -11.21
CA ASP A 136 -12.23 -6.93 -10.64
C ASP A 136 -11.84 -7.88 -9.50
N ARG A 137 -10.57 -8.32 -9.47
CA ARG A 137 -9.99 -9.13 -8.40
C ARG A 137 -8.90 -8.42 -7.60
N ALA A 138 -8.69 -8.90 -6.37
CA ALA A 138 -7.56 -8.50 -5.56
C ALA A 138 -6.24 -8.96 -6.22
N VAL A 139 -5.14 -8.34 -5.85
CA VAL A 139 -3.80 -8.71 -6.33
C VAL A 139 -2.80 -8.66 -5.19
N LEU A 140 -1.62 -9.24 -5.38
CA LEU A 140 -0.53 -9.09 -4.43
C LEU A 140 0.36 -7.92 -4.85
N THR A 141 0.57 -6.95 -3.95
CA THR A 141 1.57 -5.88 -4.12
C THR A 141 2.68 -6.06 -3.10
N MET A 142 3.84 -5.46 -3.35
CA MET A 142 5.03 -5.74 -2.57
C MET A 142 6.01 -4.59 -2.53
N GLU A 143 6.66 -4.42 -1.39
CA GLU A 143 7.58 -3.32 -1.12
C GLU A 143 8.73 -3.78 -0.23
N TRP A 144 9.93 -3.28 -0.51
CA TRP A 144 11.09 -3.58 0.32
C TRP A 144 11.07 -2.77 1.60
N GLN A 145 11.01 -3.47 2.73
CA GLN A 145 11.24 -2.88 4.04
C GLN A 145 12.60 -3.34 4.56
N ARG A 146 13.60 -2.48 4.30
CA ARG A 146 15.01 -2.76 4.56
C ARG A 146 15.48 -4.03 3.83
N THR A 147 15.53 -5.17 4.52
CA THR A 147 16.04 -6.45 4.01
C THR A 147 14.94 -7.50 3.78
N ILE A 148 13.68 -7.15 4.06
CA ILE A 148 12.53 -8.05 3.93
C ILE A 148 11.60 -7.47 2.87
N LEU A 149 11.12 -8.31 1.95
CA LEU A 149 10.09 -7.92 0.99
C LEU A 149 8.74 -8.17 1.64
N TRP A 150 8.02 -7.12 2.00
CA TRP A 150 6.65 -7.28 2.44
C TRP A 150 5.76 -7.52 1.25
N VAL A 151 4.95 -8.57 1.31
CA VAL A 151 3.92 -8.86 0.30
C VAL A 151 2.56 -8.71 0.96
N ALA A 152 1.66 -8.01 0.29
CA ALA A 152 0.36 -7.62 0.81
C ALA A 152 -0.74 -7.88 -0.22
N ARG A 153 -1.92 -8.29 0.26
CA ARG A 153 -3.12 -8.29 -0.56
C ARG A 153 -3.63 -6.87 -0.72
N MET A 154 -3.62 -6.38 -1.96
CA MET A 154 -4.15 -5.07 -2.32
C MET A 154 -5.66 -5.16 -2.57
N PRO A 155 -6.47 -4.24 -2.01
CA PRO A 155 -7.91 -4.20 -2.28
C PRO A 155 -8.22 -3.87 -3.75
N THR A 156 -9.41 -4.28 -4.20
CA THR A 156 -9.91 -3.98 -5.56
C THR A 156 -10.07 -2.46 -5.77
N GLY A 157 -9.87 -2.01 -7.01
CA GLY A 157 -10.02 -0.59 -7.38
C GLY A 157 -8.89 0.33 -6.93
N TYR A 158 -7.83 -0.18 -6.29
CA TYR A 158 -6.62 0.58 -5.98
C TYR A 158 -5.56 0.46 -7.08
N VAL A 159 -4.81 1.55 -7.27
CA VAL A 159 -3.55 1.56 -8.01
C VAL A 159 -2.38 1.61 -7.03
N SER A 160 -1.31 0.87 -7.32
CA SER A 160 -0.12 0.78 -6.46
C SER A 160 1.05 1.56 -7.05
N ALA A 161 1.80 2.24 -6.18
CA ALA A 161 3.13 2.75 -6.50
C ALA A 161 4.15 1.62 -6.74
N SER A 162 3.94 0.48 -6.07
CA SER A 162 4.89 -0.61 -6.00
C SER A 162 4.51 -1.75 -6.93
N ALA A 163 5.47 -2.65 -7.17
CA ALA A 163 5.26 -3.80 -8.03
C ALA A 163 4.14 -4.71 -7.52
N TRP A 164 3.55 -5.48 -8.43
CA TRP A 164 2.41 -6.34 -8.13
C TRP A 164 2.32 -7.54 -9.07
N ILE A 165 1.66 -8.59 -8.61
CA ILE A 165 1.39 -9.83 -9.35
C ILE A 165 -0.13 -10.01 -9.44
N ASP A 166 -0.65 -10.30 -10.63
CA ASP A 166 -2.07 -10.54 -10.86
C ASP A 166 -2.52 -11.93 -10.35
N CYS A 167 -2.44 -12.12 -9.04
CA CYS A 167 -2.81 -13.33 -8.34
C CYS A 167 -3.37 -12.94 -6.97
N ASP A 168 -4.39 -13.65 -6.50
CA ASP A 168 -5.01 -13.48 -5.19
C ASP A 168 -4.99 -14.76 -4.35
N ALA A 169 -4.25 -15.79 -4.77
CA ALA A 169 -4.22 -17.06 -4.06
C ALA A 169 -3.65 -16.92 -2.64
N ASP A 170 -4.37 -17.43 -1.63
CA ASP A 170 -3.97 -17.31 -0.23
C ASP A 170 -2.61 -17.96 0.04
N TRP A 171 -2.38 -19.18 -0.47
CA TRP A 171 -1.11 -19.89 -0.28
C TRP A 171 0.09 -19.05 -0.71
N LEU A 172 -0.05 -18.27 -1.79
CA LEU A 172 1.03 -17.46 -2.34
C LEU A 172 1.39 -16.31 -1.39
N LEU A 173 0.38 -15.71 -0.75
CA LEU A 173 0.59 -14.62 0.20
C LEU A 173 1.39 -15.09 1.42
N GLY A 174 1.05 -16.25 2.00
CA GLY A 174 1.82 -16.84 3.10
C GLY A 174 3.20 -17.33 2.64
N TYR A 175 3.27 -17.93 1.46
CA TYR A 175 4.51 -18.43 0.87
C TYR A 175 5.54 -17.32 0.71
N LEU A 176 5.19 -16.23 0.03
CA LEU A 176 6.12 -15.12 -0.23
C LEU A 176 6.52 -14.38 1.05
N ASN A 177 5.67 -14.36 2.08
CA ASN A 177 5.99 -13.78 3.38
C ASN A 177 6.72 -14.74 4.33
N SER A 178 6.94 -16.00 3.95
CA SER A 178 7.58 -17.01 4.81
C SER A 178 9.10 -16.80 4.91
N ILE A 179 9.69 -17.20 6.04
CA ILE A 179 11.13 -17.05 6.27
C ILE A 179 11.98 -17.75 5.19
N PRO A 180 11.70 -19.00 4.76
CA PRO A 180 12.55 -19.67 3.77
C PRO A 180 12.59 -18.92 2.45
N VAL A 181 11.44 -18.42 1.98
CA VAL A 181 11.35 -17.68 0.72
C VAL A 181 12.06 -16.33 0.82
N GLN A 182 11.90 -15.62 1.94
CA GLN A 182 12.62 -14.38 2.19
C GLN A 182 14.15 -14.59 2.17
N ARG A 183 14.65 -15.74 2.67
CA ARG A 183 16.08 -16.09 2.58
C ARG A 183 16.53 -16.36 1.14
N HIS A 184 15.72 -17.06 0.35
CA HIS A 184 16.00 -17.24 -1.09
C HIS A 184 16.02 -15.92 -1.85
N MET A 185 15.09 -15.00 -1.58
CA MET A 185 15.09 -13.66 -2.16
C MET A 185 16.34 -12.86 -1.76
N GLN A 186 16.75 -12.92 -0.48
CA GLN A 186 17.96 -12.27 -0.01
C GLN A 186 19.21 -12.82 -0.71
N ALA A 187 19.34 -14.14 -0.84
CA ALA A 187 20.45 -14.78 -1.55
C ALA A 187 20.48 -14.40 -3.03
N ALA A 188 19.32 -14.39 -3.71
CA ALA A 188 19.22 -13.96 -5.10
C ALA A 188 19.68 -12.51 -5.31
N ARG A 189 19.30 -11.60 -4.41
CA ARG A 189 19.74 -10.19 -4.43
C ARG A 189 21.22 -10.02 -4.15
N GLN A 190 21.79 -10.83 -3.26
CA GLN A 190 23.23 -10.81 -3.00
C GLN A 190 24.02 -11.31 -4.22
N ALA A 191 23.51 -12.33 -4.90
CA ALA A 191 24.13 -12.87 -6.11
C ALA A 191 23.97 -11.93 -7.34
N ASN A 192 22.90 -11.14 -7.40
CA ASN A 192 22.62 -10.21 -8.48
C ASN A 192 22.24 -8.82 -7.94
N PRO A 193 23.18 -7.84 -7.94
CA PRO A 193 22.90 -6.47 -7.50
C PRO A 193 21.84 -5.73 -8.34
N ARG A 194 21.52 -6.23 -9.54
CA ARG A 194 20.45 -5.68 -10.39
C ARG A 194 19.08 -6.33 -10.15
N TRP A 195 18.99 -7.25 -9.19
CA TRP A 195 17.74 -7.92 -8.86
C TRP A 195 16.69 -6.88 -8.40
N THR A 196 15.59 -6.85 -9.13
CA THR A 196 14.43 -6.01 -8.90
C THR A 196 13.31 -6.82 -8.26
N VAL A 197 12.32 -6.13 -7.70
CA VAL A 197 11.13 -6.78 -7.17
C VAL A 197 10.43 -7.67 -8.20
N CYS A 198 10.46 -7.31 -9.48
CA CYS A 198 9.84 -8.10 -10.55
C CYS A 198 10.52 -9.45 -10.81
N ASP A 199 11.78 -9.61 -10.39
CA ASP A 199 12.50 -10.90 -10.46
C ASP A 199 11.99 -11.91 -9.43
N ILE A 200 10.99 -11.55 -8.59
CA ILE A 200 10.27 -12.48 -7.71
C ILE A 200 9.64 -13.65 -8.46
N VAL A 201 9.30 -13.47 -9.75
CA VAL A 201 8.70 -14.53 -10.57
C VAL A 201 9.66 -15.69 -10.85
N ASP A 202 10.95 -15.51 -10.57
CA ASP A 202 11.98 -16.56 -10.64
C ASP A 202 12.14 -17.34 -9.35
N MET A 203 11.44 -16.95 -8.28
CA MET A 203 11.52 -17.69 -7.03
C MET A 203 11.06 -19.13 -7.24
N PRO A 204 11.76 -20.11 -6.63
CA PRO A 204 11.31 -21.49 -6.65
C PRO A 204 9.93 -21.58 -6.01
N VAL A 205 9.11 -22.53 -6.42
CA VAL A 205 7.82 -22.88 -5.79
C VAL A 205 7.67 -24.40 -5.82
N PRO A 206 7.68 -25.08 -4.66
CA PRO A 206 7.32 -26.49 -4.57
C PRO A 206 5.84 -26.71 -4.96
N GLU A 207 5.58 -27.58 -5.93
CA GLU A 207 4.23 -27.85 -6.47
C GLU A 207 3.23 -28.27 -5.38
N VAL A 208 3.71 -29.04 -4.38
CA VAL A 208 2.89 -29.51 -3.26
C VAL A 208 2.22 -28.38 -2.48
N LEU A 209 2.90 -27.24 -2.30
CA LEU A 209 2.38 -26.09 -1.54
C LEU A 209 1.25 -25.36 -2.27
N VAL A 210 1.17 -25.49 -3.60
CA VAL A 210 0.14 -24.86 -4.44
C VAL A 210 -1.22 -25.51 -4.19
N THR A 211 -1.21 -26.83 -3.98
CA THR A 211 -2.41 -27.64 -3.74
C THR A 211 -2.75 -27.85 -2.28
N ASP A 212 -1.81 -27.55 -1.38
CA ASP A 212 -1.95 -27.79 0.06
C ASP A 212 -3.09 -26.96 0.70
N ALA A 213 -4.02 -27.65 1.33
CA ALA A 213 -5.16 -27.03 2.01
C ALA A 213 -4.74 -26.33 3.31
N ASP A 214 -3.77 -26.89 4.04
CA ASP A 214 -3.29 -26.32 5.30
C ASP A 214 -2.52 -25.02 5.03
N MET A 215 -1.67 -25.00 4.01
CA MET A 215 -0.98 -23.79 3.58
C MET A 215 -1.95 -22.66 3.21
N ARG A 216 -3.03 -22.96 2.48
CA ARG A 216 -4.07 -21.97 2.16
C ARG A 216 -4.76 -21.45 3.42
N ALA A 217 -5.23 -22.35 4.29
CA ALA A 217 -5.94 -21.99 5.50
C ALA A 217 -5.08 -21.15 6.46
N LEU A 218 -3.82 -21.55 6.67
CA LEU A 218 -2.86 -20.80 7.48
C LEU A 218 -2.60 -19.41 6.88
N SER A 219 -2.42 -19.32 5.56
CA SER A 219 -2.14 -18.04 4.89
C SER A 219 -3.32 -17.08 4.94
N GLU A 220 -4.54 -17.58 4.72
CA GLU A 220 -5.79 -16.83 4.84
C GLU A 220 -5.99 -16.34 6.29
N GLN A 221 -5.81 -17.22 7.26
CA GLN A 221 -5.87 -16.87 8.68
C GLN A 221 -4.85 -15.77 9.03
N ASN A 222 -3.62 -15.89 8.55
CA ASN A 222 -2.58 -14.91 8.83
C ASN A 222 -2.89 -13.55 8.20
N TYR A 223 -3.42 -13.54 6.97
CA TYR A 223 -3.93 -12.32 6.34
C TYR A 223 -4.97 -11.63 7.21
N HIS A 224 -5.97 -12.37 7.71
CA HIS A 224 -7.01 -11.79 8.55
C HIS A 224 -6.47 -11.23 9.87
N LEU A 225 -5.57 -11.93 10.55
CA LEU A 225 -4.96 -11.45 11.78
C LEU A 225 -4.13 -10.18 11.56
N HIS A 226 -3.34 -10.14 10.49
CA HIS A 226 -2.58 -8.96 10.10
C HIS A 226 -3.49 -7.77 9.74
N ALA A 227 -4.56 -8.01 8.97
CA ALA A 227 -5.53 -6.99 8.61
C ALA A 227 -6.28 -6.45 9.84
N GLN A 228 -6.70 -7.31 10.76
CA GLN A 228 -7.33 -6.92 12.03
C GLN A 228 -6.39 -6.05 12.88
N ARG A 229 -5.12 -6.46 13.01
CA ARG A 229 -4.13 -5.69 13.78
C ARG A 229 -3.88 -4.32 13.15
N LEU A 230 -3.83 -4.25 11.82
CA LEU A 230 -3.66 -3.00 11.11
C LEU A 230 -4.87 -2.07 11.30
N HIS A 231 -6.09 -2.59 11.15
CA HIS A 231 -7.31 -1.84 11.41
C HIS A 231 -7.38 -1.33 12.85
N LEU A 232 -7.03 -2.15 13.85
CA LEU A 232 -6.98 -1.74 15.25
C LEU A 232 -6.13 -0.47 15.45
N VAL A 233 -4.93 -0.45 14.85
CA VAL A 233 -4.02 0.71 14.94
C VAL A 233 -4.59 1.93 14.21
N GLN A 234 -5.14 1.74 13.01
CA GLN A 234 -5.71 2.83 12.21
C GLN A 234 -6.96 3.44 12.84
N ASP A 235 -7.88 2.60 13.33
CA ASP A 235 -9.12 3.01 13.96
C ASP A 235 -8.85 3.74 15.29
N GLY A 236 -7.86 3.28 16.06
CA GLY A 236 -7.47 3.99 17.27
C GLY A 236 -6.83 5.35 17.00
N LEU A 237 -6.00 5.46 15.94
CA LEU A 237 -5.47 6.76 15.51
C LEU A 237 -6.59 7.70 15.05
N LEU A 238 -7.59 7.17 14.33
CA LEU A 238 -8.77 7.91 13.91
C LEU A 238 -9.61 8.36 15.10
N ALA A 239 -9.79 7.51 16.12
CA ALA A 239 -10.49 7.85 17.35
C ALA A 239 -9.80 9.00 18.09
N LEU A 240 -8.48 8.93 18.25
CA LEU A 240 -7.67 10.00 18.84
C LEU A 240 -7.78 11.31 18.04
N THR A 241 -7.71 11.21 16.71
CA THR A 241 -7.84 12.37 15.83
C THR A 241 -9.22 13.01 15.95
N ARG A 242 -10.30 12.21 15.93
CA ARG A 242 -11.68 12.72 16.08
C ARG A 242 -11.93 13.35 17.45
N ALA A 243 -11.33 12.81 18.50
CA ALA A 243 -11.53 13.30 19.86
C ALA A 243 -10.76 14.58 20.16
N PHE A 244 -9.54 14.73 19.62
CA PHE A 244 -8.60 15.75 20.09
C PHE A 244 -8.03 16.65 19.01
N ALA A 245 -8.08 16.28 17.73
CA ALA A 245 -7.50 17.09 16.67
C ALA A 245 -8.40 18.29 16.33
N PRO A 246 -7.85 19.51 16.23
CA PRO A 246 -8.56 20.60 15.58
C PRO A 246 -8.76 20.29 14.09
N LEU A 247 -9.73 20.96 13.46
CA LEU A 247 -10.05 20.77 12.05
C LEU A 247 -8.80 20.91 11.17
N GLY A 248 -8.48 19.86 10.41
CA GLY A 248 -7.35 19.84 9.47
C GLY A 248 -5.98 19.54 10.10
N ALA A 249 -5.88 19.31 11.42
CA ALA A 249 -4.62 18.88 12.02
C ALA A 249 -4.34 17.40 11.70
N LEU A 250 -3.07 17.11 11.41
CA LEU A 250 -2.60 15.77 11.10
C LEU A 250 -1.84 15.17 12.30
N PRO A 251 -1.93 13.84 12.50
CA PRO A 251 -1.11 13.16 13.48
C PRO A 251 0.39 13.38 13.23
N THR A 252 1.17 13.29 14.31
CA THR A 252 2.64 13.25 14.20
C THR A 252 3.12 11.79 14.14
N PRO A 253 4.35 11.52 13.65
CA PRO A 253 4.91 10.16 13.64
C PRO A 253 4.94 9.47 15.01
N ALA A 254 5.03 10.24 16.11
CA ALA A 254 4.95 9.70 17.46
C ALA A 254 3.53 9.23 17.81
N LEU A 255 2.51 9.99 17.39
CA LEU A 255 1.11 9.64 17.61
C LEU A 255 0.64 8.51 16.70
N GLU A 256 1.21 8.35 15.51
CA GLU A 256 0.96 7.19 14.64
C GLU A 256 1.33 5.86 15.32
N ARG A 257 2.27 5.90 16.28
CA ARG A 257 2.70 4.76 17.11
C ARG A 257 2.03 4.74 18.49
N TRP A 258 0.83 5.32 18.61
CA TRP A 258 0.12 5.46 19.89
C TRP A 258 0.01 4.16 20.69
N ILE A 259 -0.16 3.02 20.01
CA ILE A 259 -0.33 1.70 20.62
C ILE A 259 0.92 1.25 21.40
N GLU A 260 2.09 1.77 21.04
CA GLU A 260 3.37 1.47 21.70
C GLU A 260 3.59 2.31 22.97
N LEU A 261 2.79 3.36 23.17
CA LEU A 261 2.97 4.32 24.26
C LEU A 261 2.28 3.85 25.54
N ASP A 262 2.85 4.22 26.67
CA ASP A 262 2.10 4.27 27.93
C ASP A 262 1.14 5.48 27.93
N PHE A 263 0.25 5.55 28.91
CA PHE A 263 -0.76 6.61 28.94
C PHE A 263 -0.14 8.02 29.03
N ALA A 264 0.93 8.17 29.82
CA ALA A 264 1.64 9.44 29.92
C ALA A 264 2.30 9.84 28.59
N GLY A 265 2.88 8.89 27.86
CA GLY A 265 3.42 9.07 26.52
C GLY A 265 2.33 9.43 25.51
N LEU A 266 1.16 8.80 25.60
CA LEU A 266 0.00 9.11 24.76
C LEU A 266 -0.46 10.57 24.96
N CYS A 267 -0.67 11.02 26.20
CA CYS A 267 -1.04 12.41 26.48
C CYS A 267 -0.03 13.40 25.88
N LYS A 268 1.27 13.13 26.05
CA LYS A 268 2.34 13.95 25.46
C LYS A 268 2.29 13.95 23.93
N ALA A 269 2.05 12.80 23.30
CA ALA A 269 1.96 12.70 21.85
C ALA A 269 0.75 13.46 21.29
N VAL A 270 -0.41 13.35 21.95
CA VAL A 270 -1.64 14.08 21.61
C VAL A 270 -1.44 15.59 21.76
N SER A 271 -0.93 16.05 22.90
CA SER A 271 -0.62 17.46 23.15
C SER A 271 0.38 18.03 22.14
N LYS A 272 1.41 17.27 21.80
CA LYS A 272 2.39 17.69 20.79
C LYS A 272 1.78 17.81 19.41
N ALA A 273 0.96 16.84 18.99
CA ALA A 273 0.37 16.77 17.66
C ALA A 273 -0.74 17.81 17.46
N PHE A 274 -1.63 17.96 18.43
CA PHE A 274 -2.88 18.71 18.26
C PHE A 274 -2.94 20.01 19.04
N LYS A 275 -1.91 20.33 19.84
CA LYS A 275 -1.89 21.47 20.78
C LYS A 275 -3.09 21.45 21.74
N ASN A 276 -3.61 20.25 22.00
CA ASN A 276 -4.74 19.96 22.84
C ASN A 276 -4.40 18.72 23.67
N ASP A 277 -4.80 18.67 24.93
CA ASP A 277 -4.47 17.56 25.84
C ASP A 277 -5.72 16.72 26.13
N ILE A 278 -5.51 15.50 26.63
CA ILE A 278 -6.59 14.64 27.13
C ILE A 278 -7.07 15.23 28.47
N PRO A 279 -8.31 15.77 28.55
CA PRO A 279 -8.76 16.44 29.77
C PRO A 279 -8.80 15.50 30.97
N ALA A 280 -8.32 15.95 32.14
CA ALA A 280 -8.23 15.15 33.35
C ALA A 280 -9.50 14.35 33.69
N ARG A 281 -10.68 14.93 33.42
CA ARG A 281 -11.98 14.30 33.68
C ARG A 281 -12.25 13.02 32.88
N VAL A 282 -11.67 12.88 31.67
CA VAL A 282 -11.86 11.69 30.80
C VAL A 282 -10.60 10.82 30.75
N GLN A 283 -9.52 11.19 31.44
CA GLN A 283 -8.29 10.41 31.44
C GLN A 283 -8.47 8.94 31.85
N PRO A 284 -9.26 8.61 32.90
CA PRO A 284 -9.49 7.21 33.27
C PRO A 284 -10.08 6.36 32.13
N GLU A 285 -11.04 6.92 31.39
CA GLU A 285 -11.70 6.25 30.26
C GLU A 285 -10.70 5.99 29.12
N TRP A 286 -9.88 7.00 28.77
CA TRP A 286 -8.87 6.87 27.72
C TRP A 286 -7.70 5.98 28.12
N GLN A 287 -7.35 5.94 29.41
CA GLN A 287 -6.36 5.01 29.92
C GLN A 287 -6.85 3.57 29.83
N GLN A 288 -8.10 3.31 30.23
CA GLN A 288 -8.73 1.99 30.08
C GLN A 288 -8.84 1.60 28.60
N TRP A 289 -9.25 2.54 27.73
CA TRP A 289 -9.30 2.32 26.29
C TRP A 289 -7.93 1.92 25.72
N LEU A 290 -6.87 2.64 26.11
CA LEU A 290 -5.51 2.31 25.65
C LEU A 290 -5.10 0.91 26.09
N GLU A 291 -5.36 0.55 27.35
CA GLU A 291 -5.01 -0.77 27.89
C GLU A 291 -5.74 -1.89 27.14
N LEU A 292 -7.05 -1.75 26.91
CA LEU A 292 -7.84 -2.73 26.14
C LEU A 292 -7.31 -2.90 24.71
N ASN A 293 -6.96 -1.80 24.03
CA ASN A 293 -6.39 -1.87 22.69
C ASN A 293 -5.00 -2.51 22.69
N ARG A 294 -4.15 -2.20 23.69
CA ARG A 294 -2.82 -2.81 23.84
C ARG A 294 -2.91 -4.31 24.09
N GLN A 295 -3.88 -4.74 24.90
CA GLN A 295 -4.15 -6.16 25.11
C GLN A 295 -4.59 -6.84 23.81
N ALA A 296 -5.56 -6.28 23.09
CA ALA A 296 -6.00 -6.81 21.80
C ALA A 296 -4.85 -6.87 20.77
N TYR A 297 -4.00 -5.85 20.72
CA TYR A 297 -2.82 -5.84 19.86
C TYR A 297 -1.81 -6.94 20.23
N SER A 298 -1.59 -7.16 21.53
CA SER A 298 -0.75 -8.24 22.05
C SER A 298 -1.30 -9.61 21.67
N ASP A 299 -2.60 -9.85 21.87
CA ASP A 299 -3.26 -11.11 21.54
C ASP A 299 -3.18 -11.42 20.05
N LEU A 300 -3.45 -10.42 19.19
CA LEU A 300 -3.28 -10.56 17.74
C LEU A 300 -1.82 -10.84 17.37
N SER A 301 -0.86 -10.21 18.03
CA SER A 301 0.56 -10.42 17.75
C SER A 301 1.04 -11.82 18.14
N GLN A 302 0.52 -12.39 19.22
CA GLN A 302 0.78 -13.77 19.62
C GLN A 302 0.20 -14.76 18.60
N GLN A 303 -1.05 -14.54 18.18
CA GLN A 303 -1.70 -15.37 17.15
C GLN A 303 -0.95 -15.30 15.82
N ILE A 304 -0.55 -14.11 15.37
CA ILE A 304 0.27 -13.92 14.17
C ILE A 304 1.57 -14.73 14.27
N SER A 305 2.29 -14.61 15.39
CA SER A 305 3.55 -15.34 15.60
C SER A 305 3.37 -16.85 15.50
N PHE A 306 2.28 -17.38 16.07
CA PHE A 306 1.93 -18.80 15.97
C PHE A 306 1.70 -19.25 14.53
N VAL A 307 0.85 -18.52 13.78
CA VAL A 307 0.50 -18.86 12.39
C VAL A 307 1.70 -18.68 11.46
N ASP A 308 2.49 -17.62 11.61
CA ASP A 308 3.75 -17.42 10.88
C ASP A 308 4.74 -18.57 11.10
N GLY A 309 4.82 -19.07 12.34
CA GLY A 309 5.65 -20.21 12.70
C GLY A 309 5.18 -21.48 11.97
N ALA A 310 3.88 -21.72 11.91
CA ALA A 310 3.30 -22.84 11.19
C ALA A 310 3.56 -22.76 9.67
N ILE A 311 3.32 -21.59 9.05
CA ILE A 311 3.63 -21.35 7.63
C ILE A 311 5.11 -21.58 7.35
N THR A 312 5.98 -21.02 8.20
CA THR A 312 7.44 -21.19 8.06
C THR A 312 7.84 -22.65 8.14
N LYS A 313 7.25 -23.42 9.06
CA LYS A 313 7.51 -24.85 9.21
C LYS A 313 7.07 -25.61 7.96
N GLU A 314 5.91 -25.30 7.40
CA GLU A 314 5.38 -25.99 6.21
C GLU A 314 6.27 -25.72 4.99
N VAL A 315 6.59 -24.45 4.74
CA VAL A 315 7.47 -24.08 3.63
C VAL A 315 8.88 -24.66 3.79
N SER A 316 9.43 -24.70 5.01
CA SER A 316 10.79 -25.22 5.25
C SER A 316 10.93 -26.72 4.97
N GLN A 317 9.85 -27.49 5.08
CA GLN A 317 9.85 -28.93 4.76
C GLN A 317 10.02 -29.17 3.26
N GLN A 318 9.47 -28.27 2.44
CA GLN A 318 9.42 -28.41 0.98
C GLN A 318 10.52 -27.60 0.29
N LEU A 319 10.94 -26.48 0.87
CA LEU A 319 11.96 -25.60 0.36
C LEU A 319 13.04 -25.35 1.42
N PRO A 320 14.14 -26.13 1.39
CA PRO A 320 15.23 -25.93 2.34
C PRO A 320 15.89 -24.56 2.12
N LEU A 321 16.52 -24.05 3.18
CA LEU A 321 17.24 -22.78 3.13
C LEU A 321 18.37 -22.81 2.09
N PRO A 322 18.67 -21.69 1.42
CA PRO A 322 19.79 -21.61 0.51
C PRO A 322 21.09 -21.92 1.26
N GLN A 323 21.97 -22.73 0.65
CA GLN A 323 23.33 -22.90 1.14
C GLN A 323 24.08 -21.58 0.88
N GLY A 324 24.64 -21.01 1.94
CA GLY A 324 25.35 -19.72 1.91
C GLY A 324 26.64 -19.75 1.10
#